data_AF-A0ABD0Q3Z6-F1
#
_entry.id   AF-A0ABD0Q3Z6-F1
#
_cell.length_a   1.000
_cell.length_b   1.000
_cell.length_c   1.000
_cell.angle_alpha   90.00
_cell.angle_beta   90.00
_cell.angle_gamma   90.00
#
_symmetry.space_group_name_H-M   'P 1'
#
loop_
_entity.id
_entity.type
_entity.pdbx_description
1 polymer ?
#
loop_
_entity_poly.entity_id
_entity_poly.type
_entity_poly.pdbx_seq_one_letter_code
_entity_poly.pdbx_strand_id
1 'polypeptide(L)'
;RACIDFAINAKPLTRHMPQNKQSFQYRMWQFVVSPPFEYSIMALIALNTIVLMMKYHGAPMAYDVVLKNLNIVFTTLFFMECVLKIIAFGAR
;
A
#
# COMPACT_ATOMS: atom_id res chain seq x y z
N ARG A 1 3.07 15.44 -35.15
CA ARG A 1 3.94 16.38 -34.40
C ARG A 1 4.00 16.03 -32.92
N ALA A 2 2.86 15.81 -32.25
CA ALA A 2 2.82 15.42 -30.83
C ALA A 2 3.66 14.18 -30.44
N CYS A 3 3.73 13.14 -31.29
CA CYS A 3 4.56 11.97 -31.01
C CYS A 3 6.07 12.26 -31.05
N ILE A 4 6.49 13.23 -31.87
CA ILE A 4 7.91 13.65 -31.97
C ILE A 4 8.28 14.45 -30.72
N ASP A 5 7.42 15.38 -30.28
CA ASP A 5 7.63 16.14 -29.04
C ASP A 5 7.63 15.24 -27.80
N PHE A 6 6.78 14.21 -27.75
CA PHE A 6 6.79 13.23 -26.66
C PHE A 6 8.09 12.41 -26.65
N ALA A 7 8.54 11.92 -27.80
CA ALA A 7 9.78 11.12 -27.89
C ALA A 7 11.03 11.92 -27.47
N ILE A 8 11.07 13.22 -27.80
CA ILE A 8 12.20 14.11 -27.45
C ILE A 8 12.18 14.48 -25.95
N ASN A 9 11.01 14.65 -25.34
CA ASN A 9 10.89 15.11 -23.95
C ASN A 9 10.66 13.98 -22.93
N ALA A 10 10.40 12.75 -23.37
CA ALA A 10 10.15 11.63 -22.47
C ALA A 10 11.39 11.34 -21.62
N LYS A 11 11.27 11.59 -20.30
CA LYS A 11 12.25 11.13 -19.32
C LYS A 11 11.91 9.69 -18.93
N PRO A 12 12.91 8.79 -18.82
CA PRO A 12 12.65 7.42 -18.42
C PRO A 12 12.01 7.40 -17.02
N LEU A 13 10.90 6.68 -16.89
CA LEU A 13 10.32 6.40 -15.59
C LEU A 13 11.29 5.47 -14.84
N THR A 14 11.83 5.93 -13.72
CA THR A 14 12.76 5.18 -12.88
C THR A 14 12.05 4.02 -12.19
N ARG A 15 11.81 2.92 -12.92
CA ARG A 15 11.41 1.65 -12.31
C ARG A 15 12.64 1.01 -11.67
N HIS A 16 12.69 1.01 -10.34
CA HIS A 16 13.71 0.28 -9.58
C HIS A 16 13.49 -1.22 -9.78
N MET A 17 14.20 -1.82 -10.74
CA MET A 17 14.12 -3.25 -11.04
C MET A 17 15.21 -3.98 -10.24
N PRO A 18 14.88 -4.85 -9.28
CA PRO A 18 15.90 -5.53 -8.49
C PRO A 18 16.78 -6.39 -9.39
N GLN A 19 18.10 -6.21 -9.26
CA GLN A 19 19.10 -6.74 -10.17
C GLN A 19 19.30 -8.27 -10.02
N ASN A 20 18.82 -8.84 -8.92
CA ASN A 20 19.05 -10.23 -8.54
C ASN A 20 17.75 -11.07 -8.62
N LYS A 21 17.56 -11.75 -9.75
CA LYS A 21 16.35 -12.55 -10.05
C LYS A 21 16.16 -13.79 -9.15
N GLN A 22 17.20 -14.21 -8.41
CA GLN A 22 17.17 -15.43 -7.57
C GLN A 22 16.82 -15.19 -6.10
N SER A 23 16.54 -13.96 -5.67
CA SER A 23 16.26 -13.66 -4.26
C SER A 23 14.76 -13.51 -3.97
N PHE A 24 14.37 -13.79 -2.72
CA PHE A 24 13.03 -13.50 -2.15
C PHE A 24 12.58 -12.05 -2.45
N GLN A 25 13.54 -11.13 -2.58
CA GLN A 25 13.33 -9.74 -2.98
C GLN A 25 12.65 -9.57 -4.33
N TYR A 26 12.92 -10.40 -5.35
CA TYR A 26 12.28 -10.27 -6.67
C TYR A 26 10.79 -10.67 -6.61
N ARG A 27 10.45 -11.76 -5.89
CA ARG A 27 9.06 -12.18 -5.68
C ARG A 27 8.27 -11.16 -4.88
N MET A 28 8.87 -10.61 -3.81
CA MET A 28 8.25 -9.55 -3.00
C MET A 28 8.10 -8.25 -3.79
N TRP A 29 9.08 -7.90 -4.63
CA TRP A 29 8.99 -6.74 -5.50
C TRP A 29 7.86 -6.87 -6.53
N GLN A 30 7.72 -8.02 -7.21
CA GLN A 30 6.60 -8.25 -8.13
C GLN A 30 5.24 -8.17 -7.43
N PHE A 31 5.16 -8.60 -6.16
CA PHE A 31 3.93 -8.49 -5.37
C PHE A 31 3.62 -7.03 -4.99
N VAL A 32 4.62 -6.27 -4.53
CA VAL A 32 4.47 -4.85 -4.12
C VAL A 32 4.16 -3.93 -5.30
N VAL A 33 4.72 -4.20 -6.49
CA VAL A 33 4.46 -3.43 -7.72
C VAL A 33 3.14 -3.80 -8.40
N SER A 34 2.43 -4.81 -7.88
CA SER A 34 1.19 -5.28 -8.52
C SER A 34 0.04 -4.26 -8.32
N PRO A 35 -0.74 -3.96 -9.38
CA PRO A 35 -1.94 -3.12 -9.28
C PRO A 35 -2.92 -3.50 -8.16
N PRO A 36 -3.22 -4.79 -7.87
CA PRO A 36 -4.11 -5.15 -6.77
C PRO A 36 -3.58 -4.72 -5.40
N PHE A 37 -2.26 -4.62 -5.22
CA PHE A 37 -1.68 -4.12 -3.98
C PHE A 37 -1.96 -2.63 -3.80
N GLU A 38 -1.83 -1.82 -4.85
CA GLU A 38 -2.18 -0.40 -4.80
C GLU A 38 -3.67 -0.19 -4.45
N TYR A 39 -4.58 -0.98 -5.04
CA TYR A 39 -5.99 -0.95 -4.68
C TYR A 39 -6.26 -1.40 -3.24
N SER A 40 -5.48 -2.35 -2.71
CA SER A 40 -5.60 -2.76 -1.31
C SER A 40 -5.30 -1.63 -0.33
N ILE A 41 -4.30 -0.79 -0.64
CA ILE A 41 -3.95 0.37 0.19
C ILE A 41 -5.04 1.43 0.15
N MET A 42 -5.56 1.73 -1.04
CA MET A 42 -6.68 2.68 -1.19
C MET A 42 -7.94 2.19 -0.45
N ALA A 43 -8.23 0.89 -0.50
CA ALA A 43 -9.33 0.29 0.25
C ALA A 43 -9.11 0.34 1.77
N LEU A 44 -7.88 0.09 2.25
CA LEU A 44 -7.55 0.16 3.67
C LEU A 44 -7.64 1.59 4.23
N ILE A 45 -7.23 2.59 3.47
CA ILE A 45 -7.42 4.02 3.84
C ILE A 45 -8.91 4.31 3.98
N ALA A 46 -9.71 3.92 2.98
CA ALA A 46 -11.16 4.18 2.98
C ALA A 46 -11.88 3.45 4.12
N LEU A 47 -11.53 2.19 4.40
CA LEU A 47 -12.13 1.44 5.49
C LEU A 47 -11.77 2.01 6.86
N ASN A 48 -10.52 2.42 7.07
CA ASN A 48 -10.09 3.03 8.33
C ASN A 48 -10.79 4.39 8.58
N THR A 49 -10.96 5.21 7.54
CA THR A 49 -11.69 6.48 7.67
C THR A 49 -13.18 6.27 7.95
N ILE A 50 -13.82 5.30 7.30
CA ILE A 50 -15.22 4.92 7.57
C ILE A 50 -15.37 4.45 9.01
N VAL A 51 -14.52 3.52 9.48
CA VAL A 51 -14.58 2.98 10.85
C VAL A 51 -14.41 4.08 11.89
N LEU A 52 -13.54 5.06 11.65
CA LEU A 52 -13.38 6.21 12.54
C LEU A 52 -14.62 7.13 12.52
N MET A 53 -15.22 7.36 11.36
CA MET A 53 -16.44 8.18 11.21
C MET A 53 -17.69 7.52 11.81
N MET A 54 -17.75 6.19 11.85
CA MET A 54 -18.86 5.45 12.46
C MET A 54 -18.85 5.49 13.99
N LYS A 55 -17.82 6.08 14.63
CA LYS A 55 -17.79 6.22 16.09
C LYS A 55 -18.80 7.28 16.54
N TYR A 56 -19.81 6.87 17.31
CA TYR A 56 -20.84 7.76 17.85
C TYR A 56 -20.95 7.67 19.37
N HIS A 57 -21.46 8.72 19.99
CA HIS A 57 -21.60 8.80 21.45
C HIS A 57 -22.78 7.95 21.93
N GLY A 58 -22.55 7.03 22.87
CA GLY A 58 -23.58 6.09 23.36
C GLY A 58 -23.62 4.75 22.65
N ALA A 59 -22.57 4.40 21.89
CA ALA A 59 -22.46 3.08 21.26
C ALA A 59 -22.36 1.95 22.30
N PRO A 60 -22.89 0.75 22.01
CA PRO A 60 -22.73 -0.42 22.87
C PRO A 60 -21.25 -0.77 23.08
N MET A 61 -20.86 -1.23 24.27
CA MET A 61 -19.47 -1.61 24.55
C MET A 61 -18.92 -2.66 23.56
N ALA A 62 -19.75 -3.61 23.12
CA ALA A 62 -19.36 -4.59 22.11
C ALA A 62 -19.00 -3.95 20.75
N TYR A 63 -19.72 -2.88 20.37
CA TYR A 63 -19.47 -2.14 19.14
C TYR A 63 -18.13 -1.40 19.21
N ASP A 64 -17.87 -0.67 20.30
CA ASP A 64 -16.60 0.04 20.51
C ASP A 64 -15.39 -0.92 20.52
N VAL A 65 -15.54 -2.13 21.07
CA VAL A 65 -14.47 -3.16 21.05
C VAL A 65 -14.19 -3.63 19.63
N VAL A 66 -15.23 -3.88 18.82
CA VAL A 66 -15.05 -4.27 17.40
C VAL A 66 -14.38 -3.15 16.61
N LEU A 67 -14.82 -1.89 16.77
CA LEU A 67 -14.21 -0.73 16.10
C LEU A 67 -12.75 -0.56 16.50
N LYS A 68 -12.41 -0.76 17.78
CA LYS A 68 -11.04 -0.70 18.26
C LYS A 68 -10.16 -1.82 17.68
N ASN A 69 -10.68 -3.04 17.60
CA ASN A 69 -9.98 -4.16 16.98
C ASN A 69 -9.76 -3.93 15.47
N LEU A 70 -10.76 -3.40 14.76
CA LEU A 70 -10.62 -3.06 13.34
C LEU A 70 -9.53 -2.01 13.10
N ASN A 71 -9.47 -0.95 13.91
CA ASN A 71 -8.40 0.06 13.82
C ASN A 71 -7.01 -0.54 14.08
N ILE A 72 -6.89 -1.46 15.05
CA ILE A 72 -5.63 -2.17 15.31
C ILE A 72 -5.25 -3.03 14.10
N VAL A 73 -6.19 -3.79 13.54
CA VAL A 73 -5.96 -4.62 12.34
C VAL A 73 -5.52 -3.75 11.16
N PHE A 74 -6.19 -2.63 10.89
CA PHE A 74 -5.78 -1.72 9.82
C PHE A 74 -4.38 -1.15 10.04
N THR A 75 -4.05 -0.75 11.27
CA THR A 75 -2.70 -0.27 11.63
C THR A 75 -1.64 -1.33 11.38
N THR A 76 -1.91 -2.60 11.74
CA THR A 76 -0.98 -3.70 11.49
C THR A 76 -0.82 -4.01 9.99
N LEU A 77 -1.89 -3.87 9.19
CA LEU A 77 -1.82 -4.05 7.74
C LEU A 77 -1.00 -2.94 7.07
N PHE A 78 -1.14 -1.69 7.49
CA PHE A 78 -0.26 -0.59 7.05
C PHE A 78 1.20 -0.82 7.44
N PHE A 79 1.44 -1.30 8.66
CA PHE A 79 2.79 -1.62 9.10
C PHE A 79 3.40 -2.74 8.25
N MET A 80 2.65 -3.81 7.99
CA MET A 80 3.06 -4.91 7.11
C MET A 80 3.35 -4.44 5.69
N GLU A 81 2.50 -3.58 5.12
CA GLU A 81 2.76 -2.95 3.82
C GLU A 81 4.09 -2.19 3.83
N CYS A 82 4.33 -1.37 4.85
CA CYS A 82 5.55 -0.58 4.97
C CYS A 82 6.79 -1.49 5.03
N VAL A 83 6.74 -2.56 5.83
CA VAL A 83 7.80 -3.58 5.91
C VAL A 83 8.01 -4.29 4.56
N LEU A 84 6.91 -4.68 3.88
CA LEU A 84 6.96 -5.28 2.54
C LEU A 84 7.64 -4.35 1.52
N LYS A 85 7.32 -3.06 1.54
CA LYS A 85 7.95 -2.04 0.69
C LYS A 85 9.44 -1.87 1.02
N ILE A 86 9.81 -1.78 2.30
CA ILE A 86 11.22 -1.67 2.72
C ILE A 86 12.04 -2.87 2.24
N ILE A 87 11.50 -4.09 2.36
CA ILE A 87 12.17 -5.32 1.89
C ILE A 87 12.25 -5.35 0.36
N ALA A 88 11.20 -4.91 -0.35
CA ALA A 88 11.12 -4.90 -1.80
C ALA A 88 12.04 -3.88 -2.47
N PHE A 89 12.20 -2.69 -1.88
CA PHE A 89 13.09 -1.64 -2.39
C PHE A 89 14.51 -1.75 -1.84
N GLY A 90 14.70 -2.46 -0.72
CA GLY A 90 15.98 -2.56 -0.02
C GLY A 90 16.31 -1.26 0.71
N ALA A 91 17.01 -1.35 1.85
CA ALA A 91 17.55 -0.16 2.52
C ALA A 91 18.73 0.38 1.70
N ARG A 92 18.45 1.27 0.74
CA ARG A 92 19.47 2.10 0.08
C ARG A 92 18.97 3.52 -0.08
#